data_AF-A0A0R0JLF5-F1
#
_entry.id   AF-A0A0R0JLF5-F1
#
_cell.length_a   1.000
_cell.length_b   1.000
_cell.length_c   1.000
_cell.angle_alpha   90.00
_cell.angle_beta   90.00
_cell.angle_gamma   90.00
#
_symmetry.space_group_name_H-M   'P 1'
#
loop_
_entity.id
_entity.type
_entity.pdbx_description
1 polymer ?
#
loop_
_entity_poly.entity_id
_entity_poly.type
_entity_poly.pdbx_seq_one_letter_code
_entity_poly.pdbx_strand_id
1 'polypeptide(L)'
;INYTKMSNNLSYTRVFCLNSQAMWEIFILNTPLVPKTISRMSSLQNFVGLSVSDGYIATGSETNEVFIYHKAFPMPALSFKFYSSDPLSGNEEDDSAQFITSVCWRGQSSTLVAANSTGNVKILEMT
;
A
#
# COMPACT_ATOMS: atom_id res chain seq x y z
N ILE A 1 -14.54 6.10 -1.99
CA ILE A 1 -14.45 5.01 -2.99
C ILE A 1 -14.24 3.70 -2.23
N ASN A 2 -14.99 2.64 -2.54
CA ASN A 2 -14.86 1.33 -1.88
C ASN A 2 -14.00 0.42 -2.75
N TYR A 3 -12.88 -0.09 -2.21
CA TYR A 3 -12.06 -1.09 -2.90
C TYR A 3 -12.17 -2.43 -2.17
N THR A 4 -12.55 -3.47 -2.91
CA THR A 4 -12.63 -4.84 -2.40
C THR A 4 -11.66 -5.69 -3.20
N LYS A 5 -10.70 -6.33 -2.53
CA LYS A 5 -9.86 -7.37 -3.12
C LYS A 5 -10.08 -8.68 -2.38
N MET A 6 -10.49 -9.72 -3.11
CA MET A 6 -10.63 -11.05 -2.53
C MET A 6 -9.24 -11.65 -2.30
N SER A 7 -8.96 -12.12 -1.07
CA SER A 7 -7.69 -12.76 -0.72
C SER A 7 -7.74 -14.27 -0.83
N ASN A 8 -8.92 -14.90 -0.65
CA ASN A 8 -9.22 -16.32 -0.90
C ASN A 8 -10.74 -16.58 -0.68
N ASN A 9 -11.28 -17.76 -1.06
CA ASN A 9 -12.72 -18.09 -0.96
C ASN A 9 -13.38 -17.91 0.43
N LEU A 10 -12.60 -17.78 1.51
CA LEU A 10 -13.08 -17.62 2.89
C LEU A 10 -12.69 -16.29 3.55
N SER A 11 -11.95 -15.41 2.87
CA SER A 11 -11.48 -14.14 3.44
C SER A 11 -11.58 -13.01 2.42
N TYR A 12 -12.21 -11.91 2.84
CA TYR A 12 -12.30 -10.69 2.05
C TYR A 12 -11.61 -9.56 2.81
N THR A 13 -10.72 -8.84 2.13
CA THR A 13 -10.13 -7.61 2.65
C THR A 13 -10.89 -6.45 2.03
N ARG A 14 -11.55 -5.65 2.87
CA ARG A 14 -12.20 -4.41 2.44
C ARG A 14 -11.38 -3.23 2.95
N VAL A 15 -11.08 -2.32 2.05
CA VAL A 15 -10.44 -1.05 2.39
C VAL A 15 -11.41 0.06 2.06
N PHE A 16 -11.69 0.87 3.07
CA PHE A 16 -12.63 1.98 2.97
C PHE A 16 -11.87 3.30 3.07
N CYS A 17 -12.23 4.24 2.21
CA CYS A 17 -11.95 5.66 2.43
C CYS A 17 -13.09 6.23 3.26
N LEU A 18 -12.82 6.68 4.49
CA LEU A 18 -13.81 7.44 5.27
C LEU A 18 -13.55 8.94 5.07
N ASN A 19 -14.54 9.62 4.49
CA ASN A 19 -14.74 11.06 4.24
C ASN A 19 -13.71 12.08 4.78
N SER A 20 -13.37 13.07 3.92
CA SER A 20 -12.79 14.42 4.11
C SER A 20 -11.62 14.69 5.06
N GLN A 21 -11.24 13.74 5.92
CA GLN A 21 -10.04 13.76 6.76
C GLN A 21 -9.06 12.65 6.36
N ALA A 22 -9.21 12.14 5.13
CA ALA A 22 -8.11 11.49 4.44
C ALA A 22 -7.55 10.28 5.19
N MET A 23 -8.40 9.45 5.78
CA MET A 23 -7.95 8.25 6.48
C MET A 23 -8.37 6.99 5.71
N TRP A 24 -7.39 6.13 5.44
CA TRP A 24 -7.63 4.75 5.05
C TRP A 24 -7.67 3.88 6.28
N GLU A 25 -8.76 3.12 6.43
CA GLU A 25 -8.83 2.03 7.38
C GLU A 25 -8.82 0.71 6.61
N ILE A 26 -7.82 -0.12 6.90
CA ILE A 26 -7.72 -1.46 6.36
C ILE A 26 -8.40 -2.42 7.33
N PHE A 27 -9.47 -3.06 6.85
CA PHE A 27 -10.17 -4.08 7.62
C PHE A 27 -9.96 -5.45 6.99
N ILE A 28 -9.43 -6.38 7.78
CA ILE A 28 -9.45 -7.81 7.43
C ILE A 28 -10.63 -8.45 8.14
N LEU A 29 -11.53 -9.03 7.34
CA LEU A 29 -12.63 -9.86 7.81
C LEU A 29 -12.25 -11.32 7.56
N ASN A 30 -11.78 -11.98 8.62
CA ASN A 30 -11.58 -13.44 8.62
C ASN A 30 -12.90 -14.19 8.92
N THR A 31 -13.93 -13.47 9.38
CA THR A 31 -15.29 -13.95 9.66
C THR A 31 -16.28 -12.78 9.50
N PRO A 32 -17.56 -13.01 9.13
CA PRO A 32 -18.53 -11.95 8.84
C PRO A 32 -18.93 -11.04 10.04
N LEU A 33 -18.32 -11.18 11.21
CA LEU A 33 -18.87 -10.64 12.46
C LEU A 33 -17.97 -9.64 13.21
N VAL A 34 -16.65 -9.54 12.93
CA VAL A 34 -15.80 -8.53 13.60
C VAL A 34 -14.72 -7.99 12.65
N PRO A 35 -14.80 -6.74 12.20
CA PRO A 35 -13.75 -6.11 11.42
C PRO A 35 -12.55 -5.78 12.34
N LYS A 36 -11.33 -6.22 11.98
CA LYS A 36 -10.09 -5.81 12.66
C LYS A 36 -9.39 -4.73 11.84
N THR A 37 -9.25 -3.54 12.41
CA THR A 37 -8.45 -2.43 11.84
C THR A 37 -6.97 -2.75 12.01
N ILE A 38 -6.21 -2.73 10.91
CA ILE A 38 -4.77 -3.05 10.94
C ILE A 38 -3.90 -1.80 10.96
N SER A 39 -4.33 -0.74 10.29
CA SER A 39 -3.62 0.53 10.27
C SER A 39 -4.55 1.66 9.84
N ARG A 40 -4.23 2.87 10.32
CA ARG A 40 -4.79 4.14 9.86
C ARG A 40 -3.67 4.86 9.10
N MET A 41 -3.84 5.06 7.80
CA MET A 41 -2.92 5.87 7.00
C MET A 41 -3.60 7.17 6.59
N SER A 42 -2.90 8.29 6.72
CA SER A 42 -3.33 9.58 6.19
C SER A 42 -3.02 9.66 4.68
N SER A 43 -4.03 9.74 3.83
CA SER A 43 -3.89 10.10 2.41
C SER A 43 -4.78 11.31 2.11
N LEU A 44 -4.18 12.48 2.07
CA LEU A 44 -4.89 13.74 1.89
C LEU A 44 -5.76 13.80 0.63
N GLN A 45 -5.42 13.18 -0.50
CA GLN A 45 -6.23 13.31 -1.74
C GLN A 45 -6.14 12.13 -2.74
N ASN A 46 -5.08 11.33 -2.72
CA ASN A 46 -4.75 10.45 -3.85
C ASN A 46 -5.07 8.97 -3.60
N PHE A 47 -5.40 8.24 -4.68
CA PHE A 47 -5.46 6.78 -4.63
C PHE A 47 -4.05 6.22 -4.71
N VAL A 48 -3.65 5.47 -3.68
CA VAL A 48 -2.27 4.99 -3.52
C VAL A 48 -2.04 3.52 -3.84
N GLY A 49 -3.08 2.83 -4.32
CA GLY A 49 -3.00 1.40 -4.60
C GLY A 49 -3.07 0.51 -3.36
N LEU A 50 -3.56 -0.70 -3.58
CA LEU A 50 -3.69 -1.73 -2.56
C LEU A 50 -3.56 -3.13 -3.19
N SER A 51 -2.75 -3.99 -2.58
CA SER A 51 -2.63 -5.38 -3.00
C SER A 51 -2.47 -6.31 -1.80
N VAL A 52 -3.10 -7.48 -1.84
CA VAL A 52 -3.03 -8.49 -0.78
C VAL A 52 -2.44 -9.78 -1.34
N SER A 53 -1.52 -10.40 -0.61
CA SER A 53 -0.98 -11.74 -0.91
C SER A 53 -0.53 -12.42 0.39
N ASP A 54 -0.87 -13.69 0.56
CA ASP A 54 -0.47 -14.55 1.70
C ASP A 54 -0.51 -13.89 3.11
N GLY A 55 -1.58 -13.14 3.40
CA GLY A 55 -1.74 -12.44 4.69
C GLY A 55 -0.99 -11.12 4.82
N TYR A 56 -0.22 -10.73 3.80
CA TYR A 56 0.38 -9.41 3.66
C TYR A 56 -0.51 -8.47 2.85
N ILE A 57 -0.49 -7.20 3.23
CA ILE A 57 -1.17 -6.10 2.56
C ILE A 57 -0.11 -5.08 2.16
N ALA A 58 0.07 -4.87 0.87
CA ALA A 58 0.84 -3.77 0.32
C ALA A 58 -0.08 -2.58 0.03
N THR A 59 0.37 -1.38 0.36
CA THR A 59 -0.30 -0.13 0.03
C THR A 59 0.73 0.94 -0.24
N GLY A 60 0.42 1.83 -1.18
CA GLY A 60 1.22 3.03 -1.36
C GLY A 60 0.92 4.10 -0.31
N SER A 61 1.59 5.22 -0.41
CA SER A 61 1.34 6.40 0.41
C SER A 61 1.60 7.68 -0.37
N GLU A 62 1.14 8.78 0.20
CA GLU A 62 1.43 10.12 -0.30
C GLU A 62 2.81 10.64 0.08
N THR A 63 3.56 9.88 0.88
CA THR A 63 4.96 10.16 1.18
C THR A 63 5.89 9.47 0.17
N ASN A 64 5.40 9.09 -1.01
CA ASN A 64 6.15 8.33 -2.02
C ASN A 64 6.71 7.00 -1.48
N GLU A 65 6.08 6.41 -0.45
CA GLU A 65 6.49 5.15 0.16
C GLU A 65 5.49 4.02 -0.07
N VAL A 66 5.99 2.82 -0.28
CA VAL A 66 5.21 1.59 -0.22
C VAL A 66 5.31 1.03 1.19
N PHE A 67 4.17 0.70 1.81
CA PHE A 67 4.10 0.02 3.09
C PHE A 67 3.56 -1.38 2.92
N ILE A 68 4.16 -2.34 3.62
CA ILE A 68 3.69 -3.72 3.69
C ILE A 68 3.30 -4.01 5.14
N TYR A 69 2.07 -4.43 5.36
CA TYR A 69 1.54 -4.87 6.64
C TYR A 69 1.34 -6.37 6.62
N HIS A 70 1.49 -7.02 7.77
CA HIS A 70 1.05 -8.40 7.95
C HIS A 70 -0.19 -8.42 8.84
N LYS A 71 -1.20 -9.22 8.50
CA LYS A 71 -2.50 -9.28 9.20
C LYS A 71 -2.43 -9.51 10.72
N ALA A 72 -1.34 -10.09 11.21
CA ALA A 72 -1.15 -10.36 12.63
C ALA A 72 -0.70 -9.14 13.43
N PHE A 73 -0.08 -8.14 12.80
CA PHE A 73 0.59 -7.02 13.48
C PHE A 73 -0.06 -5.67 13.12
N PRO A 74 -0.16 -4.73 14.07
CA PRO A 74 -0.75 -3.39 13.85
C PRO A 74 0.25 -2.37 13.26
N MET A 75 1.50 -2.77 13.05
CA MET A 75 2.55 -1.93 12.46
C MET A 75 2.97 -2.44 11.07
N PRO A 76 3.53 -1.58 10.20
CA PRO A 76 4.14 -2.02 8.95
C PRO A 76 5.27 -3.03 9.24
N ALA A 77 5.31 -4.12 8.48
CA ALA A 77 6.41 -5.07 8.47
C ALA A 77 7.61 -4.54 7.66
N LEU A 78 7.34 -3.83 6.55
CA LEU A 78 8.35 -3.24 5.67
C LEU A 78 7.86 -1.90 5.11
N SER A 79 8.79 -1.01 4.80
CA SER A 79 8.54 0.18 3.98
C SER A 79 9.62 0.34 2.91
N PHE A 80 9.26 0.95 1.78
CA PHE A 80 10.18 1.27 0.70
C PHE A 80 9.87 2.66 0.15
N LYS A 81 10.85 3.57 0.23
CA LYS A 81 10.76 4.93 -0.31
C LYS A 81 11.19 4.97 -1.78
N PHE A 82 10.36 5.56 -2.63
CA PHE A 82 10.77 5.97 -3.95
C PHE A 82 11.58 7.26 -3.83
N TYR A 83 12.73 7.26 -4.49
CA TYR A 83 13.55 8.45 -4.69
C TYR A 83 13.50 8.82 -6.16
N SER A 84 13.36 10.12 -6.44
CA SER A 84 13.66 10.66 -7.76
C SER A 84 15.15 10.91 -7.84
N SER A 85 15.83 10.30 -8.80
CA SER A 85 17.19 10.68 -9.15
C SER A 85 17.11 11.94 -10.01
N ASP A 86 17.72 13.04 -9.58
CA ASP A 86 17.97 14.15 -10.48
C ASP A 86 18.95 13.66 -11.57
N PRO A 87 18.56 13.68 -12.87
CA PRO A 87 19.42 13.20 -13.94
C PRO A 87 20.72 14.01 -14.09
N LEU A 88 20.81 15.20 -13.51
CA LEU A 88 22.00 16.06 -13.58
C LEU A 88 22.96 15.82 -12.42
N SER A 89 22.46 15.76 -11.19
CA SER A 89 23.31 15.60 -9.99
C SER A 89 23.49 14.15 -9.53
N GLY A 90 22.65 13.23 -9.98
CA GLY A 90 22.61 11.85 -9.48
C GLY A 90 22.18 11.74 -8.01
N ASN A 91 21.81 12.86 -7.38
CA ASN A 91 21.33 12.87 -6.02
C ASN A 91 19.88 12.39 -5.98
N GLU A 92 19.60 11.58 -4.97
CA GLU A 92 18.24 11.17 -4.62
C GLU A 92 17.54 12.34 -3.92
N GLU A 93 16.60 12.98 -4.61
CA GLU A 93 15.78 14.03 -4.03
C GLU A 93 14.49 13.42 -3.45
N ASP A 94 14.20 13.78 -2.20
CA ASP A 94 12.90 13.51 -1.58
C ASP A 94 11.88 14.57 -2.03
N ASP A 95 11.26 14.31 -3.17
CA ASP A 95 10.16 15.14 -3.65
C ASP A 95 8.87 14.78 -2.90
N SER A 96 8.60 15.55 -1.84
CA SER A 96 7.41 15.40 -0.99
C SER A 96 6.07 15.56 -1.73
N ALA A 97 6.06 16.00 -2.99
CA ALA A 97 4.84 16.06 -3.80
C ALA A 97 4.49 14.72 -4.48
N GLN A 98 5.42 13.76 -4.50
CA GLN A 98 5.23 12.47 -5.15
C GLN A 98 4.48 11.48 -4.26
N PHE A 99 3.66 10.65 -4.89
CA PHE A 99 2.88 9.63 -4.20
C PHE A 99 2.89 8.34 -4.99
N ILE A 100 2.79 7.22 -4.29
CA ILE A 100 2.59 5.93 -4.93
C ILE A 100 1.19 5.91 -5.54
N THR A 101 1.04 5.43 -6.77
CA THR A 101 -0.23 5.37 -7.49
C THR A 101 -0.78 3.94 -7.57
N SER A 102 0.10 2.95 -7.59
CA SER A 102 -0.29 1.55 -7.67
C SER A 102 0.72 0.60 -7.03
N VAL A 103 0.21 -0.50 -6.49
CA VAL A 103 1.00 -1.63 -5.97
C VAL A 103 0.32 -2.95 -6.36
N CYS A 104 1.09 -3.96 -6.73
CA CYS A 104 0.56 -5.26 -7.17
C CYS A 104 1.49 -6.43 -6.82
N TRP A 105 1.04 -7.34 -5.95
CA TRP A 105 1.75 -8.59 -5.69
C TRP A 105 1.77 -9.48 -6.91
N ARG A 106 2.91 -10.14 -7.14
CA ARG A 106 3.06 -11.19 -8.13
C ARG A 106 2.57 -12.52 -7.54
N GLY A 107 1.28 -12.81 -7.70
CA GLY A 107 0.69 -14.08 -7.26
C GLY A 107 1.01 -14.42 -5.80
N GLN A 108 1.32 -15.70 -5.53
CA GLN A 108 1.79 -16.19 -4.23
C GLN A 108 3.33 -16.15 -4.15
N SER A 109 3.94 -14.98 -4.36
CA SER A 109 5.38 -14.76 -4.18
C SER A 109 5.66 -13.55 -3.29
N SER A 110 6.92 -13.41 -2.85
CA SER A 110 7.45 -12.26 -2.12
C SER A 110 7.71 -11.04 -3.02
N THR A 111 7.35 -11.08 -4.30
CA THR A 111 7.61 -10.00 -5.25
C THR A 111 6.39 -9.09 -5.43
N LEU A 112 6.63 -7.78 -5.40
CA LEU A 112 5.65 -6.72 -5.58
C LEU A 112 6.09 -5.78 -6.70
N VAL A 113 5.16 -5.33 -7.55
CA VAL A 113 5.40 -4.20 -8.46
C VAL A 113 4.76 -2.95 -7.87
N ALA A 114 5.48 -1.84 -7.85
CA ALA A 114 4.96 -0.54 -7.41
C ALA A 114 5.26 0.55 -8.44
N ALA A 115 4.37 1.53 -8.55
CA ALA A 115 4.57 2.71 -9.37
C ALA A 115 4.13 4.00 -8.65
N ASN A 116 4.79 5.11 -8.95
CA ASN A 116 4.49 6.42 -8.37
C ASN A 116 3.90 7.43 -9.38
N SER A 117 3.61 8.63 -8.92
CA SER A 117 2.96 9.71 -9.68
C SER A 117 3.82 10.29 -10.81
N THR A 118 5.13 10.04 -10.82
CA THR A 118 6.05 10.43 -11.90
C THR A 118 6.25 9.31 -12.93
N GLY A 119 5.55 8.18 -12.77
CA GLY A 119 5.63 7.04 -13.70
C GLY A 119 6.85 6.14 -13.47
N ASN A 120 7.58 6.30 -12.36
CA ASN A 120 8.65 5.37 -12.01
C ASN A 120 8.03 4.05 -11.56
N VAL A 121 8.54 2.93 -12.10
CA VAL A 121 8.09 1.57 -11.78
C VAL A 121 9.25 0.80 -11.17
N LYS A 122 9.01 0.15 -10.03
CA LYS A 122 10.00 -0.71 -9.37
C LYS A 122 9.41 -2.09 -9.08
N ILE A 123 10.26 -3.11 -9.23
CA ILE A 123 10.01 -4.46 -8.73
C ILE A 123 10.70 -4.56 -7.38
N LEU A 124 9.92 -4.87 -6.35
CA LEU A 124 10.35 -5.00 -4.96
C LEU A 124 10.26 -6.48 -4.57
N GLU A 125 11.24 -6.95 -3.82
CA GLU A 125 11.26 -8.29 -3.25
C GLU A 125 11.30 -8.18 -1.73
N MET A 126 10.44 -8.91 -1.02
CA MET A 126 10.50 -9.01 0.43
C MET A 126 11.65 -9.94 0.82
N THR A 127 12.61 -9.42 1.56
CA THR A 127 13.74 -10.16 2.15
C THR A 127 13.75 -10.06 3.67
#